data_AF-A0A251TMR8-F1
#
_entry.id   AF-A0A251TMR8-F1
#
_cell.length_a   1.000
_cell.length_b   1.000
_cell.length_c   1.000
_cell.angle_alpha   90.00
_cell.angle_beta   90.00
_cell.angle_gamma   90.00
#
_symmetry.space_group_name_H-M   'P 1'
#
loop_
_entity.id
_entity.type
_entity.pdbx_description
1 polymer ?
#
loop_
_entity_poly.entity_id
_entity_poly.type
_entity_poly.pdbx_seq_one_letter_code
_entity_poly.pdbx_strand_id
1 'polypeptide(L)'
;MALSSSASSASISTSYYKPILGFIKPNLQHTNFINYGFNCNYRSLVINCSSSSDSNHSMAFSLNENGSSRGPVKWQRVLLKVSGEALAGDGEQNIDPKVTMAIAREVADVTRLGIEVAIVVGGGNIFRGASWAGSSGLDRSSADYIGMLATVMNAIYLQATMESIGIPTRVQTAFRMSEVAEPYIRRRAVRHLEKGRVVIFAAGTGNPFFTTDTAAALRCAEINAEVVLKATNVDGVYDEDPRVNPNARLLDSLTYQQVTSRDLSVMDMTAITLCQENNIPVVVFNLGKPGNIAKAIKGESVGTLIGGACVSAAART
;
A
#
# COMPACT_ATOMS: atom_id res chain seq x y z
N MET A 1 3.65 -64.15 20.60
CA MET A 1 4.40 -63.41 21.65
C MET A 1 3.62 -62.15 21.97
N ALA A 2 3.19 -62.04 23.22
CA ALA A 2 2.40 -60.95 23.76
C ALA A 2 3.30 -59.87 24.41
N LEU A 3 2.70 -58.71 24.68
CA LEU A 3 3.09 -57.65 25.62
C LEU A 3 4.20 -56.70 25.11
N SER A 4 4.14 -55.37 25.29
CA SER A 4 3.26 -54.52 26.10
C SER A 4 3.34 -53.05 25.68
N SER A 5 2.20 -52.40 25.84
CA SER A 5 1.93 -50.96 26.00
C SER A 5 2.94 -50.12 26.80
N SER A 6 3.10 -48.86 26.39
CA SER A 6 3.03 -47.73 27.33
C SER A 6 2.48 -46.47 26.64
N ALA A 7 1.25 -46.12 27.00
CA ALA A 7 0.62 -44.84 26.72
C ALA A 7 1.02 -43.88 27.85
N SER A 8 1.49 -42.68 27.51
CA SER A 8 1.62 -41.57 28.46
C SER A 8 0.47 -40.60 28.27
N SER A 9 -0.48 -40.67 29.19
CA SER A 9 -1.54 -39.71 29.40
C SER A 9 -0.98 -38.44 30.05
N ALA A 10 -1.00 -37.32 29.33
CA ALA A 10 -0.84 -35.99 29.93
C ALA A 10 -2.22 -35.40 30.24
N SER A 11 -2.50 -35.24 31.53
CA SER A 11 -3.71 -34.67 32.09
C SER A 11 -3.75 -33.15 31.86
N ILE A 12 -4.81 -32.66 31.22
CA ILE A 12 -5.13 -31.23 31.13
C ILE A 12 -5.89 -30.87 32.41
N SER A 13 -5.26 -30.14 33.33
CA SER A 13 -5.97 -29.53 34.46
C SER A 13 -6.69 -28.27 34.00
N THR A 14 -8.01 -28.30 34.02
CA THR A 14 -8.87 -27.11 33.94
C THR A 14 -8.75 -26.31 35.24
N SER A 15 -8.20 -25.10 35.17
CA SER A 15 -8.32 -24.10 36.25
C SER A 15 -9.06 -22.87 35.72
N TYR A 16 -10.26 -22.70 36.27
CA TYR A 16 -11.09 -21.52 36.16
C TYR A 16 -10.39 -20.31 36.79
N TYR A 17 -10.26 -19.21 36.05
CA TYR A 17 -10.07 -17.88 36.65
C TYR A 17 -11.16 -16.93 36.15
N LYS A 18 -12.08 -16.61 37.07
CA LYS A 18 -13.03 -15.49 36.96
C LYS A 18 -12.33 -14.18 37.33
N PRO A 19 -12.75 -13.03 36.76
CA PRO A 19 -12.12 -11.74 36.99
C PRO A 19 -12.50 -11.15 38.37
N ILE A 20 -11.51 -10.63 39.10
CA ILE A 20 -11.71 -9.82 40.30
C ILE A 20 -12.07 -8.40 39.89
N LEU A 21 -13.32 -8.01 40.15
CA LEU A 21 -13.84 -6.67 40.01
C LEU A 21 -13.48 -5.89 41.29
N GLY A 22 -12.38 -5.13 41.25
CA GLY A 22 -11.96 -4.26 42.35
C GLY A 22 -12.57 -2.86 42.24
N PHE A 23 -13.64 -2.62 42.99
CA PHE A 23 -14.19 -1.28 43.24
C PHE A 23 -13.20 -0.47 44.09
N ILE A 24 -12.63 0.60 43.53
CA ILE A 24 -11.98 1.67 44.30
C ILE A 24 -12.99 2.83 44.40
N LYS A 25 -13.50 3.06 45.61
CA LYS A 25 -14.21 4.30 45.97
C LYS A 25 -13.19 5.43 46.14
N PRO A 26 -13.39 6.63 45.55
CA PRO A 26 -12.69 7.82 46.00
C PRO A 26 -13.40 8.44 47.20
N ASN A 27 -12.66 8.66 48.30
CA ASN A 27 -13.04 9.53 49.39
C ASN A 27 -13.08 10.99 48.89
N LEU A 28 -14.25 11.61 48.92
CA LEU A 28 -14.44 13.05 48.71
C LEU A 28 -14.29 13.78 50.04
N GLN A 29 -13.21 14.53 50.24
CA GLN A 29 -13.19 15.70 51.12
C GLN A 29 -12.32 16.81 50.51
N HIS A 30 -12.99 17.92 50.19
CA HIS A 30 -12.50 19.29 49.92
C HIS A 30 -11.15 19.49 49.21
N THR A 31 -11.18 20.06 48.00
CA THR A 31 -10.75 21.47 47.76
C THR A 31 -10.87 21.87 46.28
N ASN A 32 -11.41 23.07 46.07
CA ASN A 32 -11.33 24.00 44.94
C ASN A 32 -11.78 23.54 43.53
N PHE A 33 -12.92 24.10 43.11
CA PHE A 33 -13.39 24.14 41.73
C PHE A 33 -12.36 24.80 40.81
N ILE A 34 -11.93 24.08 39.78
CA ILE A 34 -11.34 24.66 38.57
C ILE A 34 -12.39 24.53 37.46
N ASN A 35 -12.94 25.66 37.03
CA ASN A 35 -13.84 25.72 35.88
C ASN A 35 -13.03 25.51 34.60
N TYR A 36 -13.22 24.38 33.93
CA TYR A 36 -12.72 24.17 32.55
C TYR A 36 -13.81 24.60 31.57
N GLY A 37 -13.70 25.82 31.05
CA GLY A 37 -14.44 26.24 29.86
C GLY A 37 -13.73 25.73 28.60
N PHE A 38 -14.32 24.77 27.90
CA PHE A 38 -13.87 24.37 26.57
C PHE A 38 -14.47 25.33 25.53
N ASN A 39 -13.63 26.15 24.90
CA ASN A 39 -13.99 26.89 23.70
C ASN A 39 -13.06 26.45 22.57
N CYS A 40 -13.58 25.63 21.66
CA CYS A 40 -12.85 25.17 20.48
C CYS A 40 -12.91 26.24 19.39
N ASN A 41 -11.83 26.99 19.25
CA ASN A 41 -11.42 27.55 17.96
C ASN A 41 -9.93 27.29 17.79
N TYR A 42 -9.56 26.56 16.73
CA TYR A 42 -8.17 26.30 16.37
C TYR A 42 -7.48 27.63 16.02
N ARG A 43 -6.75 28.19 16.98
CA ARG A 43 -5.53 29.00 16.80
C ARG A 43 -5.04 29.35 18.20
N SER A 44 -3.91 28.73 18.57
CA SER A 44 -3.17 28.84 19.83
C SER A 44 -3.83 28.26 21.10
N LEU A 45 -3.04 27.49 21.85
CA LEU A 45 -3.32 27.05 23.22
C LEU A 45 -2.47 27.94 24.14
N VAL A 46 -3.10 28.82 24.92
CA VAL A 46 -2.41 29.61 25.95
C VAL A 46 -2.62 28.92 27.29
N ILE A 47 -1.56 28.36 27.87
CA ILE A 47 -1.57 27.83 29.24
C ILE A 47 -1.01 28.92 30.15
N ASN A 48 -1.88 29.60 30.90
CA ASN A 48 -1.44 30.50 31.97
C ASN A 48 -1.36 29.72 33.28
N CYS A 49 -0.14 29.44 33.73
CA CYS A 49 0.13 29.02 35.11
C CYS A 49 0.55 30.24 35.92
N SER A 50 -0.30 30.72 36.82
CA SER A 50 0.07 31.71 37.82
C SER A 50 0.33 31.01 39.16
N SER A 51 1.60 30.76 39.47
CA SER A 51 2.04 30.47 40.84
C SER A 51 2.60 31.74 41.46
N SER A 52 2.08 32.11 42.61
CA SER A 52 2.48 33.28 43.39
C SER A 52 3.87 33.07 44.03
N SER A 53 4.92 33.53 43.37
CA SER A 53 6.19 33.92 43.99
C SER A 53 7.16 34.48 42.94
N ASP A 54 7.49 35.76 43.09
CA ASP A 54 8.65 36.51 42.59
C ASP A 54 9.60 35.85 41.57
N SER A 55 9.51 36.30 40.32
CA SER A 55 10.63 36.79 39.48
C SER A 55 10.17 36.88 38.01
N ASN A 56 10.17 38.10 37.47
CA ASN A 56 9.86 38.34 36.06
C ASN A 56 10.99 37.82 35.16
N HIS A 57 10.90 36.55 34.77
CA HIS A 57 11.59 36.02 33.60
C HIS A 57 10.56 35.46 32.62
N SER A 58 10.13 36.31 31.67
CA SER A 58 9.36 35.85 30.51
C SER A 58 10.28 35.08 29.57
N MET A 59 10.35 33.75 29.73
CA MET A 59 10.88 32.87 28.69
C MET A 59 9.83 32.76 27.58
N ALA A 60 9.98 33.55 26.53
CA ALA A 60 9.28 33.34 25.28
C ALA A 60 9.81 32.06 24.64
N PHE A 61 9.10 30.95 24.81
CA PHE A 61 9.34 29.74 24.03
C PHE A 61 8.80 29.99 22.62
N SER A 62 9.66 30.51 21.73
CA SER A 62 9.34 30.54 20.31
C SER A 62 9.26 29.09 19.82
N LEU A 63 8.03 28.62 19.56
CA LEU A 63 7.84 27.50 18.66
C LEU A 63 8.47 27.91 17.33
N ASN A 64 9.56 27.25 16.96
CA ASN A 64 10.02 27.26 15.58
C ASN A 64 8.88 26.68 14.74
N GLU A 65 8.03 27.55 14.20
CA GLU A 65 7.22 27.27 13.01
C GLU A 65 8.16 27.15 11.79
N ASN A 66 9.14 26.26 11.87
CA ASN A 66 9.67 25.63 10.67
C ASN A 66 8.68 24.54 10.28
N GLY A 67 7.48 24.98 9.89
CA GLY A 67 6.70 24.26 8.91
C GLY A 67 7.59 24.16 7.69
N SER A 68 8.30 23.03 7.57
CA SER A 68 8.96 22.61 6.34
C SER A 68 8.00 22.96 5.22
N SER A 69 8.37 23.93 4.39
CA SER A 69 7.72 24.20 3.12
C SER A 69 7.94 22.97 2.26
N ARG A 70 7.13 21.93 2.52
CA ARG A 70 7.04 20.76 1.67
C ARG A 70 6.71 21.32 0.30
N GLY A 71 7.65 21.21 -0.63
CA GLY A 71 7.35 21.50 -2.03
C GLY A 71 6.06 20.76 -2.41
N PRO A 72 5.20 21.34 -3.24
CA PRO A 72 3.89 20.75 -3.52
C PRO A 72 4.09 19.34 -4.08
N VAL A 73 3.72 18.33 -3.29
CA VAL A 73 3.69 16.95 -3.77
C VAL A 73 2.47 16.83 -4.67
N LYS A 74 2.65 16.28 -5.87
CA LYS A 74 1.54 16.12 -6.83
C LYS A 74 0.44 15.21 -6.31
N TRP A 75 0.83 14.18 -5.54
CA TRP A 75 -0.07 13.16 -5.01
C TRP A 75 0.02 13.06 -3.49
N GLN A 76 -1.10 13.08 -2.80
CA GLN A 76 -1.15 12.88 -1.34
C GLN A 76 -1.31 11.39 -0.97
N ARG A 77 -2.06 10.64 -1.76
CA ARG A 77 -2.29 9.19 -1.59
C ARG A 77 -2.13 8.47 -2.91
N VAL A 78 -1.29 7.44 -2.94
CA VAL A 78 -0.97 6.69 -4.16
C VAL A 78 -1.20 5.19 -3.96
N LEU A 79 -1.50 4.48 -5.05
CA LEU A 79 -1.47 3.03 -5.07
C LEU A 79 -0.36 2.54 -6.01
N LEU A 80 0.68 1.92 -5.45
CA LEU A 80 1.77 1.29 -6.19
C LEU A 80 1.40 -0.17 -6.50
N LYS A 81 1.26 -0.51 -7.77
CA LYS A 81 1.10 -1.90 -8.21
C LYS A 81 2.45 -2.46 -8.64
N VAL A 82 2.90 -3.50 -7.94
CA VAL A 82 4.13 -4.24 -8.27
C VAL A 82 3.73 -5.60 -8.85
N SER A 83 4.22 -5.95 -10.04
CA SER A 83 4.01 -7.28 -10.60
C SER A 83 4.77 -8.35 -9.79
N GLY A 84 4.27 -9.58 -9.75
CA GLY A 84 4.96 -10.66 -9.04
C GLY A 84 6.29 -10.97 -9.73
N GLU A 85 6.28 -10.98 -11.05
CA GLU A 85 7.42 -11.13 -11.94
C GLU A 85 8.55 -10.15 -11.62
N ALA A 86 8.21 -8.89 -11.35
CA ALA A 86 9.21 -7.90 -11.00
C ALA A 86 9.89 -8.22 -9.66
N LEU A 87 9.21 -8.90 -8.73
CA LEU A 87 9.82 -9.33 -7.45
C LEU A 87 10.80 -10.49 -7.60
N ALA A 88 10.75 -11.28 -8.67
CA ALA A 88 11.68 -12.40 -8.88
C ALA A 88 13.09 -11.92 -9.25
N GLY A 89 13.22 -10.69 -9.78
CA GLY A 89 14.50 -10.20 -10.30
C GLY A 89 15.06 -11.09 -11.41
N ASP A 90 16.40 -11.15 -11.50
CA ASP A 90 17.12 -11.96 -12.49
C ASP A 90 17.55 -13.33 -11.92
N GLY A 91 17.15 -13.67 -10.70
CA GLY A 91 17.58 -14.87 -9.99
C GLY A 91 16.70 -16.11 -10.26
N GLU A 92 17.19 -17.28 -9.81
CA GLU A 92 16.43 -18.54 -9.82
C GLU A 92 15.38 -18.63 -8.70
N GLN A 93 15.43 -17.72 -7.72
CA GLN A 93 14.50 -17.69 -6.60
C GLN A 93 13.19 -17.02 -7.02
N ASN A 94 12.08 -17.45 -6.42
CA ASN A 94 10.78 -16.82 -6.69
C ASN A 94 10.73 -15.36 -6.22
N ILE A 95 11.52 -14.94 -5.23
CA ILE A 95 11.57 -13.56 -4.74
C ILE A 95 13.04 -13.18 -4.55
N ASP A 96 13.48 -12.11 -5.22
CA ASP A 96 14.81 -11.52 -5.05
C ASP A 96 14.80 -10.53 -3.87
N PRO A 97 15.55 -10.80 -2.77
CA PRO A 97 15.65 -9.90 -1.63
C PRO A 97 16.18 -8.51 -1.98
N LYS A 98 16.98 -8.40 -3.05
CA LYS A 98 17.53 -7.10 -3.49
C LYS A 98 16.44 -6.21 -4.06
N VAL A 99 15.51 -6.78 -4.82
CA VAL A 99 14.40 -6.04 -5.42
C VAL A 99 13.43 -5.57 -4.35
N THR A 100 13.02 -6.45 -3.42
CA THR A 100 12.12 -6.05 -2.33
C THR A 100 12.75 -4.99 -1.44
N MET A 101 14.06 -5.09 -1.17
CA MET A 101 14.80 -4.09 -0.41
C MET A 101 14.91 -2.76 -1.16
N ALA A 102 15.11 -2.77 -2.49
CA ALA A 102 15.10 -1.56 -3.30
C ALA A 102 13.73 -0.86 -3.25
N ILE A 103 12.64 -1.62 -3.42
CA ILE A 103 11.27 -1.11 -3.27
C ILE A 103 11.07 -0.50 -1.89
N ALA A 104 11.44 -1.23 -0.83
CA ALA A 104 11.25 -0.77 0.54
C ALA A 104 12.00 0.55 0.81
N ARG A 105 13.24 0.70 0.32
CA ARG A 105 14.02 1.94 0.45
C ARG A 105 13.37 3.11 -0.28
N GLU A 106 12.95 2.93 -1.53
CA GLU A 106 12.30 4.01 -2.29
C GLU A 106 10.95 4.41 -1.68
N VAL A 107 10.19 3.46 -1.13
CA VAL A 107 8.96 3.75 -0.37
C VAL A 107 9.27 4.45 0.97
N ALA A 108 10.38 4.11 1.64
CA ALA A 108 10.81 4.80 2.85
C ALA A 108 11.07 6.29 2.60
N ASP A 109 11.71 6.61 1.47
CA ASP A 109 12.10 7.98 1.14
C ASP A 109 10.88 8.89 0.95
N VAL A 110 9.79 8.35 0.38
CA VAL A 110 8.57 9.12 0.10
C VAL A 110 7.58 9.15 1.26
N THR A 111 7.50 8.08 2.07
CA THR A 111 6.62 8.07 3.26
C THR A 111 7.06 9.11 4.30
N ARG A 112 8.36 9.42 4.38
CA ARG A 112 8.90 10.52 5.19
C ARG A 112 8.40 11.90 4.78
N LEU A 113 7.95 12.06 3.53
CA LEU A 113 7.34 13.29 3.04
C LEU A 113 5.87 13.43 3.44
N GLY A 114 5.30 12.41 4.10
CA GLY A 114 3.90 12.35 4.49
C GLY A 114 2.96 11.89 3.37
N ILE A 115 3.51 11.28 2.31
CA ILE A 115 2.71 10.67 1.23
C ILE A 115 2.20 9.32 1.72
N GLU A 116 0.91 9.08 1.52
CA GLU A 116 0.27 7.84 1.92
C GLU A 116 0.40 6.79 0.81
N VAL A 117 1.06 5.67 1.11
CA VAL A 117 1.38 4.64 0.12
C VAL A 117 0.62 3.36 0.39
N ALA A 118 -0.24 2.98 -0.55
CA ALA A 118 -0.79 1.64 -0.63
C ALA A 118 -0.08 0.83 -1.72
N ILE A 119 0.00 -0.49 -1.54
CA ILE A 119 0.69 -1.39 -2.48
C ILE A 119 -0.24 -2.55 -2.84
N VAL A 120 -0.31 -2.89 -4.12
CA VAL A 120 -0.88 -4.17 -4.59
C VAL A 120 0.24 -4.99 -5.22
N VAL A 121 0.33 -6.26 -4.84
CA VAL A 121 1.41 -7.15 -5.29
C VAL A 121 0.85 -8.29 -6.14
N GLY A 122 1.48 -8.56 -7.28
CA GLY A 122 1.18 -9.72 -8.13
C GLY A 122 1.69 -11.04 -7.53
N GLY A 123 1.30 -12.18 -8.11
CA GLY A 123 1.72 -13.52 -7.67
C GLY A 123 2.44 -14.36 -8.74
N GLY A 124 2.68 -13.79 -9.93
CA GLY A 124 3.15 -14.54 -11.11
C GLY A 124 4.58 -15.08 -11.03
N ASN A 125 5.37 -14.66 -10.04
CA ASN A 125 6.66 -15.23 -9.71
C ASN A 125 6.59 -16.57 -8.96
N ILE A 126 5.48 -16.84 -8.26
CA ILE A 126 5.27 -18.12 -7.55
C ILE A 126 4.32 -19.01 -8.34
N PHE A 127 3.24 -18.43 -8.88
CA PHE A 127 2.24 -19.19 -9.62
C PHE A 127 1.59 -18.36 -10.74
N ARG A 128 1.68 -18.86 -11.97
CA ARG A 128 1.01 -18.28 -13.15
C ARG A 128 -0.19 -19.14 -13.57
N GLY A 129 -1.37 -18.86 -13.03
CA GLY A 129 -2.56 -19.69 -13.28
C GLY A 129 -2.93 -19.88 -14.76
N ALA A 130 -2.66 -18.90 -15.62
CA ALA A 130 -2.93 -18.99 -17.05
C ALA A 130 -2.08 -20.06 -17.78
N SER A 131 -0.87 -20.36 -17.28
CA SER A 131 0.02 -21.36 -17.89
C SER A 131 -0.38 -22.80 -17.55
N TRP A 132 -1.21 -22.98 -16.52
CA TRP A 132 -1.63 -24.29 -16.00
C TRP A 132 -3.09 -24.62 -16.28
N ALA A 133 -3.90 -23.61 -16.63
CA ALA A 133 -5.29 -23.82 -17.03
C ALA A 133 -5.34 -24.67 -18.31
N GLY A 134 -5.92 -25.87 -18.21
CA GLY A 134 -6.11 -26.80 -19.34
C GLY A 134 -5.01 -27.84 -19.54
N SER A 135 -3.84 -27.71 -18.91
CA SER A 135 -2.70 -28.62 -19.05
C SER A 135 -2.51 -29.57 -17.84
N SER A 136 -3.14 -29.29 -16.69
CA SER A 136 -2.98 -30.08 -15.46
C SER A 136 -4.29 -30.63 -14.86
N GLY A 137 -5.43 -30.51 -15.56
CA GLY A 137 -6.74 -30.84 -15.00
C GLY A 137 -7.23 -29.84 -13.93
N LEU A 138 -6.47 -28.78 -13.67
CA LEU A 138 -6.82 -27.69 -12.77
C LEU A 138 -7.81 -26.75 -13.46
N ASP A 139 -8.99 -26.58 -12.88
CA ASP A 139 -9.95 -25.59 -13.37
C ASP A 139 -9.44 -24.16 -13.13
N ARG A 140 -9.96 -23.22 -13.92
CA ARG A 140 -9.51 -21.83 -13.90
C ARG A 140 -9.68 -21.18 -12.52
N SER A 141 -10.77 -21.46 -11.82
CA SER A 141 -11.05 -20.82 -10.53
C SER A 141 -10.07 -21.29 -9.46
N SER A 142 -9.77 -22.60 -9.41
CA SER A 142 -8.75 -23.15 -8.53
C SER A 142 -7.36 -22.56 -8.81
N ALA A 143 -7.00 -22.39 -10.09
CA ALA A 143 -5.75 -21.74 -10.47
C ALA A 143 -5.68 -20.28 -9.99
N ASP A 144 -6.77 -19.52 -10.13
CA ASP A 144 -6.82 -18.13 -9.65
C ASP A 144 -6.74 -18.05 -8.12
N TYR A 145 -7.33 -19.00 -7.37
CA TYR A 145 -7.16 -19.08 -5.91
C TYR A 145 -5.70 -19.31 -5.50
N ILE A 146 -4.98 -20.21 -6.17
CA ILE A 146 -3.55 -20.43 -5.93
C ILE A 146 -2.76 -19.15 -6.23
N GLY A 147 -3.06 -18.48 -7.36
CA GLY A 147 -2.46 -17.20 -7.70
C GLY A 147 -2.72 -16.10 -6.66
N MET A 148 -3.93 -16.05 -6.10
CA MET A 148 -4.27 -15.13 -5.01
C MET A 148 -3.47 -15.46 -3.74
N LEU A 149 -3.28 -16.72 -3.38
CA LEU A 149 -2.42 -17.10 -2.24
C LEU A 149 -0.96 -16.75 -2.48
N ALA A 150 -0.45 -16.89 -3.71
CA ALA A 150 0.89 -16.42 -4.07
C ALA A 150 1.07 -14.92 -3.82
N THR A 151 0.05 -14.09 -4.07
CA THR A 151 0.11 -12.65 -3.76
C THR A 151 0.21 -12.40 -2.24
N VAL A 152 -0.39 -13.26 -1.41
CA VAL A 152 -0.29 -13.18 0.06
C VAL A 152 1.13 -13.51 0.51
N MET A 153 1.76 -14.53 -0.07
CA MET A 153 3.17 -14.87 0.21
C MET A 153 4.10 -13.70 -0.09
N ASN A 154 3.95 -13.07 -1.26
CA ASN A 154 4.73 -11.89 -1.63
C ASN A 154 4.48 -10.71 -0.69
N ALA A 155 3.23 -10.49 -0.28
CA ALA A 155 2.88 -9.39 0.62
C ALA A 155 3.50 -9.55 2.02
N ILE A 156 3.52 -10.77 2.56
CA ILE A 156 4.19 -11.08 3.84
C ILE A 156 5.69 -10.81 3.72
N TYR A 157 6.32 -11.26 2.64
CA TYR A 157 7.75 -11.04 2.41
C TYR A 157 8.08 -9.54 2.31
N LEU A 158 7.28 -8.80 1.55
CA LEU A 158 7.47 -7.35 1.39
C LEU A 158 7.22 -6.61 2.71
N GLN A 159 6.22 -7.01 3.49
CA GLN A 159 5.98 -6.47 4.84
C GLN A 159 7.22 -6.67 5.72
N ALA A 160 7.73 -7.90 5.82
CA ALA A 160 8.92 -8.18 6.62
C ALA A 160 10.14 -7.37 6.16
N THR A 161 10.31 -7.20 4.85
CA THR A 161 11.39 -6.38 4.27
C THR A 161 11.24 -4.91 4.69
N MET A 162 10.04 -4.35 4.57
CA MET A 162 9.75 -2.96 4.95
C MET A 162 9.92 -2.73 6.46
N GLU A 163 9.44 -3.65 7.29
CA GLU A 163 9.56 -3.60 8.75
C GLU A 163 11.03 -3.74 9.19
N SER A 164 11.86 -4.50 8.47
CA SER A 164 13.29 -4.65 8.77
C SER A 164 14.08 -3.33 8.68
N ILE A 165 13.55 -2.35 7.93
CA ILE A 165 14.13 -1.00 7.81
C ILE A 165 13.28 0.08 8.50
N GLY A 166 12.35 -0.33 9.38
CA GLY A 166 11.59 0.57 10.25
C GLY A 166 10.36 1.21 9.62
N ILE A 167 9.84 0.71 8.50
CA ILE A 167 8.59 1.20 7.89
C ILE A 167 7.39 0.48 8.52
N PRO A 168 6.50 1.17 9.25
CA PRO A 168 5.30 0.56 9.80
C PRO A 168 4.39 0.09 8.67
N THR A 169 4.14 -1.21 8.57
CA THR A 169 3.44 -1.82 7.44
C THR A 169 2.28 -2.69 7.88
N ARG A 170 1.22 -2.80 7.08
CA ARG A 170 0.08 -3.70 7.35
C ARG A 170 -0.33 -4.43 6.07
N VAL A 171 -0.36 -5.75 6.12
CA VAL A 171 -0.96 -6.56 5.06
C VAL A 171 -2.46 -6.72 5.31
N GLN A 172 -3.25 -6.45 4.27
CA GLN A 172 -4.69 -6.69 4.24
C GLN A 172 -5.06 -7.62 3.07
N THR A 173 -5.83 -8.67 3.36
CA THR A 173 -6.19 -9.70 2.39
C THR A 173 -7.66 -9.67 2.04
N ALA A 174 -8.00 -9.95 0.78
CA ALA A 174 -9.39 -10.17 0.37
C ALA A 174 -9.99 -11.43 1.02
N PHE A 175 -9.17 -12.45 1.27
CA PHE A 175 -9.55 -13.62 2.08
C PHE A 175 -9.40 -13.34 3.56
N ARG A 176 -10.25 -13.91 4.40
CA ARG A 176 -10.07 -13.85 5.84
C ARG A 176 -9.02 -14.86 6.28
N MET A 177 -7.86 -14.37 6.74
CA MET A 177 -6.71 -15.19 7.18
C MET A 177 -6.23 -14.70 8.56
N SER A 178 -7.04 -14.93 9.60
CA SER A 178 -6.95 -14.24 10.90
C SER A 178 -5.56 -14.28 11.56
N GLU A 179 -4.83 -15.38 11.40
CA GLU A 179 -3.52 -15.61 12.00
C GLU A 179 -2.37 -15.00 11.19
N VAL A 180 -2.63 -14.67 9.91
CA VAL A 180 -1.60 -14.29 8.94
C VAL A 180 -1.67 -12.80 8.58
N ALA A 181 -2.87 -12.30 8.30
CA ALA A 181 -3.08 -10.93 7.83
C ALA A 181 -4.45 -10.38 8.24
N GLU A 182 -4.57 -9.06 8.28
CA GLU A 182 -5.86 -8.42 8.53
C GLU A 182 -6.81 -8.67 7.34
N PRO A 183 -8.11 -8.92 7.56
CA PRO A 183 -9.06 -8.86 6.45
C PRO A 183 -9.14 -7.43 5.90
N TYR A 184 -9.29 -7.30 4.59
CA TYR A 184 -9.51 -6.00 3.98
C TYR A 184 -10.80 -5.37 4.48
N ILE A 185 -10.66 -4.21 5.12
CA ILE A 185 -11.77 -3.36 5.54
C ILE A 185 -11.39 -1.94 5.14
N ARG A 186 -12.08 -1.38 4.14
CA ARG A 186 -11.80 -0.05 3.56
C ARG A 186 -11.49 1.02 4.62
N ARG A 187 -12.35 1.18 5.62
CA ARG A 187 -12.18 2.19 6.68
C ARG A 187 -10.91 1.98 7.52
N ARG A 188 -10.52 0.72 7.72
CA ARG A 188 -9.28 0.34 8.44
C ARG A 188 -8.05 0.61 7.58
N ALA A 189 -8.11 0.30 6.28
CA ALA A 189 -7.05 0.62 5.32
C ALA A 189 -6.75 2.13 5.32
N VAL A 190 -7.79 2.95 5.13
CA VAL A 190 -7.68 4.42 5.16
C VAL A 190 -7.09 4.90 6.48
N ARG A 191 -7.55 4.35 7.62
CA ARG A 191 -7.02 4.73 8.94
C ARG A 191 -5.54 4.36 9.14
N HIS A 192 -5.06 3.29 8.50
CA HIS A 192 -3.63 2.95 8.54
C HIS A 192 -2.83 3.94 7.69
N LEU A 193 -3.32 4.29 6.50
CA LEU A 193 -2.71 5.26 5.60
C LEU A 193 -2.59 6.65 6.26
N GLU A 194 -3.67 7.15 6.87
CA GLU A 194 -3.69 8.42 7.64
C GLU A 194 -2.66 8.46 8.79
N LYS A 195 -2.25 7.29 9.30
CA LYS A 195 -1.24 7.16 10.37
C LYS A 195 0.18 7.03 9.81
N GLY A 196 0.37 7.20 8.51
CA GLY A 196 1.67 7.06 7.83
C GLY A 196 2.14 5.61 7.71
N ARG A 197 1.24 4.62 7.83
CA ARG A 197 1.59 3.21 7.62
C ARG A 197 1.44 2.86 6.15
N VAL A 198 2.36 2.04 5.65
CA VAL A 198 2.20 1.42 4.33
C VAL A 198 1.15 0.31 4.44
N VAL A 199 0.20 0.27 3.51
CA VAL A 199 -0.81 -0.80 3.44
C VAL A 199 -0.57 -1.65 2.22
N ILE A 200 -0.34 -2.95 2.39
CA ILE A 200 -0.15 -3.91 1.29
C ILE A 200 -1.43 -4.73 1.15
N PHE A 201 -2.08 -4.62 0.00
CA PHE A 201 -3.25 -5.42 -0.35
C PHE A 201 -2.83 -6.70 -1.08
N ALA A 202 -3.39 -7.81 -0.63
CA ALA A 202 -3.15 -9.14 -1.19
C ALA A 202 -4.46 -9.92 -1.38
N ALA A 203 -4.34 -11.08 -2.03
CA ALA A 203 -5.43 -11.89 -2.55
C ALA A 203 -6.30 -11.17 -3.60
N GLY A 204 -5.74 -10.19 -4.32
CA GLY A 204 -6.41 -9.49 -5.42
C GLY A 204 -7.79 -8.92 -5.06
N THR A 205 -8.78 -9.20 -5.90
CA THR A 205 -10.19 -8.85 -5.64
C THR A 205 -10.88 -9.83 -4.69
N GLY A 206 -10.26 -10.99 -4.41
CA GLY A 206 -10.86 -12.13 -3.74
C GLY A 206 -11.71 -13.02 -4.66
N ASN A 207 -11.83 -12.67 -5.93
CA ASN A 207 -12.66 -13.40 -6.90
C ASN A 207 -11.80 -13.92 -8.05
N PRO A 208 -12.02 -15.17 -8.51
CA PRO A 208 -11.44 -15.67 -9.75
C PRO A 208 -11.80 -14.81 -10.98
N PHE A 209 -11.09 -15.02 -12.08
CA PHE A 209 -11.24 -14.31 -13.37
C PHE A 209 -10.81 -12.84 -13.39
N PHE A 210 -10.33 -12.29 -12.28
CA PHE A 210 -9.80 -10.93 -12.21
C PHE A 210 -8.29 -10.91 -12.09
N THR A 211 -7.66 -9.88 -12.65
CA THR A 211 -6.21 -9.68 -12.54
C THR A 211 -5.85 -8.87 -11.30
N THR A 212 -4.56 -8.82 -10.99
CA THR A 212 -4.05 -7.90 -9.96
C THR A 212 -4.05 -6.43 -10.40
N ASP A 213 -4.12 -6.15 -11.71
CA ASP A 213 -4.33 -4.79 -12.20
C ASP A 213 -5.76 -4.34 -11.93
N THR A 214 -6.77 -5.22 -12.09
CA THR A 214 -8.15 -4.92 -11.68
C THR A 214 -8.24 -4.67 -10.18
N ALA A 215 -7.55 -5.48 -9.37
CA ALA A 215 -7.48 -5.27 -7.92
C ALA A 215 -6.81 -3.93 -7.54
N ALA A 216 -5.77 -3.54 -8.25
CA ALA A 216 -5.10 -2.25 -8.07
C ALA A 216 -6.04 -1.08 -8.38
N ALA A 217 -6.75 -1.12 -9.50
CA ALA A 217 -7.74 -0.11 -9.84
C ALA A 217 -8.85 -0.04 -8.76
N LEU A 218 -9.38 -1.20 -8.34
CA LEU A 218 -10.44 -1.29 -7.32
C LEU A 218 -10.01 -0.71 -5.98
N ARG A 219 -8.87 -1.15 -5.46
CA ARG A 219 -8.36 -0.67 -4.17
C ARG A 219 -8.01 0.81 -4.24
N CYS A 220 -7.51 1.30 -5.38
CA CYS A 220 -7.21 2.71 -5.60
C CYS A 220 -8.47 3.58 -5.46
N ALA A 221 -9.55 3.19 -6.16
CA ALA A 221 -10.84 3.85 -6.07
C ALA A 221 -11.42 3.81 -4.64
N GLU A 222 -11.40 2.64 -3.99
CA GLU A 222 -11.96 2.49 -2.64
C GLU A 222 -11.22 3.34 -1.61
N ILE A 223 -9.88 3.39 -1.64
CA ILE A 223 -9.12 4.21 -0.70
C ILE A 223 -9.01 5.67 -1.12
N ASN A 224 -9.65 6.08 -2.23
CA ASN A 224 -9.49 7.42 -2.79
C ASN A 224 -8.01 7.80 -3.01
N ALA A 225 -7.22 6.86 -3.55
CA ALA A 225 -5.89 7.20 -4.02
C ALA A 225 -5.99 7.97 -5.35
N GLU A 226 -5.05 8.87 -5.57
CA GLU A 226 -5.10 9.86 -6.66
C GLU A 226 -4.46 9.32 -7.94
N VAL A 227 -3.76 8.18 -7.88
CA VAL A 227 -3.07 7.59 -9.02
C VAL A 227 -2.77 6.10 -8.77
N VAL A 228 -2.87 5.30 -9.84
CA VAL A 228 -2.28 3.95 -9.88
C VAL A 228 -0.89 4.04 -10.52
N LEU A 229 0.13 3.68 -9.76
CA LEU A 229 1.51 3.62 -10.22
C LEU A 229 1.83 2.16 -10.56
N LYS A 230 1.80 1.80 -11.84
CA LYS A 230 2.06 0.44 -12.32
C LYS A 230 3.54 0.26 -12.62
N ALA A 231 4.23 -0.42 -11.71
CA ALA A 231 5.63 -0.77 -11.88
C ALA A 231 5.78 -2.03 -12.75
N THR A 232 6.57 -1.92 -13.81
CA THR A 232 6.79 -2.97 -14.82
C THR A 232 8.28 -3.15 -15.12
N ASN A 233 8.63 -4.07 -16.03
CA ASN A 233 10.01 -4.29 -16.48
C ASN A 233 10.36 -3.49 -17.75
N VAL A 234 9.45 -2.66 -18.25
CA VAL A 234 9.63 -1.80 -19.43
C VAL A 234 9.49 -0.33 -19.04
N ASP A 235 10.00 0.57 -19.89
CA ASP A 235 10.06 2.02 -19.58
C ASP A 235 8.71 2.71 -19.48
N GLY A 236 7.69 2.15 -20.12
CA GLY A 236 6.31 2.64 -20.10
C GLY A 236 5.51 1.96 -21.20
N VAL A 237 4.60 2.70 -21.82
CA VAL A 237 3.80 2.23 -22.94
C VAL A 237 4.43 2.68 -24.24
N TYR A 238 4.67 1.72 -25.12
CA TYR A 238 5.20 1.98 -26.46
C TYR A 238 4.05 1.96 -27.48
N ASP A 239 4.25 2.61 -28.63
CA ASP A 239 3.30 2.53 -29.75
C ASP A 239 3.23 1.13 -30.39
N GLU A 240 4.33 0.39 -30.34
CA GLU A 240 4.45 -1.02 -30.77
C GLU A 240 5.27 -1.83 -29.76
N ASP A 241 5.28 -3.18 -29.84
CA ASP A 241 6.09 -3.99 -28.93
C ASP A 241 7.60 -3.77 -29.21
N PRO A 242 8.37 -3.19 -28.27
CA PRO A 242 9.79 -2.91 -28.46
C PRO A 242 10.64 -4.18 -28.59
N ARG A 243 10.10 -5.35 -28.24
CA ARG A 243 10.78 -6.65 -28.45
C ARG A 243 10.71 -7.13 -29.89
N VAL A 244 9.72 -6.65 -30.65
CA VAL A 244 9.48 -7.05 -32.05
C VAL A 244 9.91 -5.94 -33.01
N ASN A 245 9.58 -4.69 -32.67
CA ASN A 245 9.96 -3.52 -33.47
C ASN A 245 11.02 -2.67 -32.73
N PRO A 246 12.28 -2.62 -33.20
CA PRO A 246 13.32 -1.79 -32.61
C PRO A 246 13.05 -0.28 -32.76
N ASN A 247 12.12 0.13 -33.64
CA ASN A 247 11.71 1.52 -33.82
C ASN A 247 10.55 1.95 -32.91
N ALA A 248 10.06 1.06 -32.05
CA ALA A 248 8.98 1.36 -31.11
C ALA A 248 9.34 2.58 -30.24
N ARG A 249 8.41 3.53 -30.13
CA ARG A 249 8.59 4.79 -29.41
C ARG A 249 7.82 4.78 -28.11
N LEU A 250 8.51 5.19 -27.05
CA LEU A 250 7.88 5.43 -25.76
C LEU A 250 6.90 6.61 -25.87
N LEU A 251 5.69 6.43 -25.36
CA LEU A 251 4.65 7.44 -25.36
C LEU A 251 4.63 8.14 -24.00
N ASP A 252 4.81 9.45 -23.94
CA ASP A 252 4.85 10.18 -22.67
C ASP A 252 3.47 10.26 -21.99
N SER A 253 2.42 10.42 -22.79
CA SER A 253 1.05 10.47 -22.29
C SER A 253 0.03 9.87 -23.25
N LEU A 254 -1.03 9.32 -22.68
CA LEU A 254 -2.15 8.71 -23.39
C LEU A 254 -3.48 9.07 -22.74
N THR A 255 -4.51 9.19 -23.56
CA THR A 255 -5.90 9.14 -23.09
C THR A 255 -6.35 7.69 -22.96
N TYR A 256 -7.35 7.43 -22.11
CA TYR A 256 -7.95 6.10 -22.02
C TYR A 256 -8.51 5.62 -23.37
N GLN A 257 -9.11 6.52 -24.15
CA GLN A 257 -9.59 6.21 -25.49
C GLN A 257 -8.47 5.78 -26.45
N GLN A 258 -7.27 6.39 -26.36
CA GLN A 258 -6.11 5.97 -27.15
C GLN A 258 -5.62 4.58 -26.76
N VAL A 259 -5.63 4.24 -25.46
CA VAL A 259 -5.27 2.89 -24.99
C VAL A 259 -6.20 1.84 -25.60
N THR A 260 -7.51 2.07 -25.54
CA THR A 260 -8.51 1.12 -26.07
C THR A 260 -8.51 1.06 -27.60
N SER A 261 -8.45 2.21 -28.30
CA SER A 261 -8.54 2.25 -29.77
C SER A 261 -7.31 1.69 -30.48
N ARG A 262 -6.14 1.73 -29.83
CA ARG A 262 -4.88 1.21 -30.37
C ARG A 262 -4.51 -0.17 -29.82
N ASP A 263 -5.40 -0.77 -29.01
CA ASP A 263 -5.18 -2.07 -28.36
C ASP A 263 -3.83 -2.16 -27.61
N LEU A 264 -3.46 -1.08 -26.91
CA LEU A 264 -2.19 -1.02 -26.20
C LEU A 264 -2.26 -1.88 -24.95
N SER A 265 -1.36 -2.87 -24.86
CA SER A 265 -1.26 -3.80 -23.74
C SER A 265 -0.71 -3.14 -22.47
N VAL A 266 -1.56 -2.41 -21.75
CA VAL A 266 -1.20 -1.71 -20.51
C VAL A 266 -1.64 -2.48 -19.26
N MET A 267 -2.94 -2.77 -19.19
CA MET A 267 -3.64 -3.52 -18.15
C MET A 267 -4.80 -4.26 -18.83
N ASP A 268 -5.49 -5.16 -18.13
CA ASP A 268 -6.76 -5.68 -18.63
C ASP A 268 -7.81 -4.57 -18.79
N MET A 269 -8.76 -4.78 -19.71
CA MET A 269 -9.77 -3.78 -20.03
C MET A 269 -10.66 -3.43 -18.82
N THR A 270 -10.90 -4.39 -17.91
CA THR A 270 -11.67 -4.13 -16.68
C THR A 270 -10.98 -3.11 -15.80
N ALA A 271 -9.67 -3.24 -15.60
CA ALA A 271 -8.86 -2.27 -14.85
C ALA A 271 -8.84 -0.90 -15.53
N ILE A 272 -8.69 -0.85 -16.85
CA ILE A 272 -8.71 0.39 -17.64
C ILE A 272 -10.04 1.12 -17.48
N THR A 273 -11.16 0.42 -17.70
CA THR A 273 -12.51 0.99 -17.57
C THR A 273 -12.75 1.50 -16.16
N LEU A 274 -12.36 0.73 -15.14
CA LEU A 274 -12.54 1.14 -13.74
C LEU A 274 -11.76 2.43 -13.42
N CYS A 275 -10.51 2.53 -13.87
CA CYS A 275 -9.72 3.75 -13.70
C CYS A 275 -10.33 4.94 -14.47
N GLN A 276 -10.81 4.72 -15.70
CA GLN A 276 -11.44 5.75 -16.51
C GLN A 276 -12.72 6.29 -15.86
N GLU A 277 -13.63 5.42 -15.43
CA GLU A 277 -14.91 5.80 -14.81
C GLU A 277 -14.71 6.58 -13.50
N ASN A 278 -13.63 6.30 -12.78
CA ASN A 278 -13.30 6.98 -11.53
C ASN A 278 -12.32 8.15 -11.71
N ASN A 279 -11.97 8.52 -12.95
CA ASN A 279 -10.98 9.56 -13.27
C ASN A 279 -9.63 9.36 -12.56
N ILE A 280 -9.23 8.12 -12.34
CA ILE A 280 -7.96 7.76 -11.70
C ILE A 280 -6.90 7.71 -12.79
N PRO A 281 -5.86 8.55 -12.78
CA PRO A 281 -4.74 8.41 -13.71
C PRO A 281 -3.91 7.15 -13.43
N VAL A 282 -3.24 6.65 -14.46
CA VAL A 282 -2.30 5.52 -14.37
C VAL A 282 -0.93 5.97 -14.84
N VAL A 283 0.12 5.71 -14.05
CA VAL A 283 1.52 5.92 -14.47
C VAL A 283 2.17 4.57 -14.64
N VAL A 284 2.64 4.27 -15.84
CA VAL A 284 3.35 3.02 -16.17
C VAL A 284 4.83 3.32 -16.27
N PHE A 285 5.66 2.64 -15.49
CA PHE A 285 7.10 2.92 -15.44
C PHE A 285 7.93 1.66 -15.18
N ASN A 286 9.24 1.78 -15.41
CA ASN A 286 10.21 0.70 -15.17
C ASN A 286 10.65 0.67 -13.70
N LEU A 287 10.44 -0.47 -13.03
CA LEU A 287 10.91 -0.74 -11.67
C LEU A 287 12.44 -0.89 -11.60
N GLY A 288 13.07 -1.43 -12.65
CA GLY A 288 14.50 -1.74 -12.68
C GLY A 288 15.40 -0.51 -12.74
N LYS A 289 14.84 0.69 -12.99
CA LYS A 289 15.58 1.95 -12.99
C LYS A 289 15.55 2.56 -11.57
N PRO A 290 16.70 2.64 -10.87
CA PRO A 290 16.74 3.14 -9.50
C PRO A 290 16.13 4.54 -9.35
N GLY A 291 15.33 4.73 -8.31
CA GLY A 291 14.67 5.99 -7.99
C GLY A 291 13.34 6.23 -8.72
N ASN A 292 12.97 5.39 -9.69
CA ASN A 292 11.72 5.58 -10.42
C ASN A 292 10.48 5.44 -9.54
N ILE A 293 10.47 4.58 -8.53
CA ILE A 293 9.33 4.44 -7.62
C ILE A 293 9.17 5.74 -6.84
N ALA A 294 10.26 6.26 -6.27
CA ALA A 294 10.22 7.51 -5.52
C ALA A 294 9.79 8.69 -6.40
N LYS A 295 10.29 8.77 -7.64
CA LYS A 295 9.89 9.79 -8.63
C LYS A 295 8.40 9.67 -9.00
N ALA A 296 7.92 8.46 -9.29
CA ALA A 296 6.53 8.20 -9.62
C ALA A 296 5.59 8.61 -8.48
N ILE A 297 5.94 8.25 -7.24
CA ILE A 297 5.16 8.58 -6.04
C ILE A 297 5.14 10.09 -5.77
N LYS A 298 6.25 10.80 -6.01
CA LYS A 298 6.30 12.28 -5.93
C LYS A 298 5.54 12.97 -7.07
N GLY A 299 5.20 12.23 -8.12
CA GLY A 299 4.54 12.74 -9.33
C GLY A 299 5.47 13.43 -10.31
N GLU A 300 6.76 13.14 -10.24
CA GLU A 300 7.74 13.51 -11.27
C GLU A 300 7.49 12.73 -12.57
N SER A 301 7.99 13.24 -13.68
CA SER A 301 7.79 12.62 -15.00
C SER A 301 8.62 11.34 -15.12
N VAL A 302 7.96 10.19 -15.11
CA VAL A 302 8.55 8.88 -15.38
C VAL A 302 7.60 8.01 -16.20
N GLY A 303 8.16 7.34 -17.21
CA GLY A 303 7.40 6.45 -18.10
C GLY A 303 6.23 7.15 -18.79
N THR A 304 5.05 6.53 -18.75
CA THR A 304 3.85 6.99 -19.47
C THR A 304 2.72 7.33 -18.50
N LEU A 305 2.12 8.50 -18.66
CA LEU A 305 0.90 8.92 -17.95
C LEU A 305 -0.36 8.64 -18.78
N ILE A 306 -1.35 7.98 -18.20
CA ILE A 306 -2.63 7.67 -18.84
C ILE A 306 -3.77 8.37 -18.09
N GLY A 307 -4.65 9.05 -18.83
CA GLY A 307 -5.90 9.61 -18.29
C GLY A 307 -5.78 10.85 -17.40
N GLY A 308 -4.55 11.25 -17.01
CA GLY A 308 -4.31 12.54 -16.37
C GLY A 308 -4.57 13.70 -17.33
N ALA A 309 -4.80 14.91 -16.81
CA ALA A 309 -4.92 16.12 -17.63
C ALA A 309 -3.72 16.18 -18.59
N CYS A 310 -4.00 15.95 -19.88
CA CYS A 310 -3.00 16.01 -20.93
C CYS A 310 -2.55 17.47 -20.99
N VAL A 311 -1.41 17.78 -20.39
CA VAL A 311 -0.74 19.05 -20.69
C VAL A 311 -0.14 18.84 -22.07
N SER A 312 -0.97 19.01 -23.10
CA SER A 312 -0.49 19.03 -24.47
C SER A 312 0.59 20.11 -24.54
N ALA A 313 1.76 19.75 -25.07
CA ALA A 313 2.87 20.68 -25.27
C ALA A 313 2.54 21.84 -26.23
N ALA A 314 1.30 21.91 -26.73
CA ALA A 314 0.79 22.94 -27.64
C ALA A 314 0.27 24.21 -26.95
N ALA A 315 0.27 24.30 -25.61
CA ALA A 315 -0.19 25.50 -24.88
C ALA A 315 0.96 26.41 -24.39
N ARG A 316 2.13 26.34 -25.02
CA ARG A 316 3.26 27.27 -24.79
C ARG A 316 3.65 27.98 -26.09
N THR A 317 2.76 28.85 -26.56
CA THR A 317 2.99 29.97 -27.49
C THR A 317 1.91 30.99 -27.24
#